data_AF-S7PTN6-F1
#
_entry.id   AF-S7PTN6-F1
#
_cell.length_a   1.000
_cell.length_b   1.000
_cell.length_c   1.000
_cell.angle_alpha   90.00
_cell.angle_beta   90.00
_cell.angle_gamma   90.00
#
_symmetry.space_group_name_H-M   'P 1'
#
loop_
_entity.id
_entity.type
_entity.pdbx_description
1 polymer ?
#
loop_
_entity_poly.entity_id
_entity_poly.type
_entity_poly.pdbx_seq_one_letter_code
_entity_poly.pdbx_strand_id
1 'polypeptide(L)'
;HAGAFTRAKILHRDISAGNILIVRKTIDDTGRVASRGLLNDWDLSKSTVEGNDQPRRPERTGTWQFMSGRLASNLSKPHLLPDDLESVLHVVIYEAIR
;
A
#
# COMPACT_ATOMS: atom_id res chain seq x y z
N HIS A 1 4.72 1.68 4.99
CA HIS A 1 3.50 2.51 4.79
C HIS A 1 3.38 3.67 5.78
N ALA A 2 3.23 3.46 7.10
CA ALA A 2 2.97 4.52 8.07
C ALA A 2 3.89 5.76 7.96
N GLY A 3 5.20 5.56 7.84
CA GLY A 3 6.15 6.67 7.67
C GLY A 3 5.99 7.47 6.35
N ALA A 4 5.59 6.81 5.26
CA ALA A 4 5.31 7.48 4.00
C ALA A 4 4.07 8.38 4.12
N PHE A 5 3.02 7.89 4.79
CA PHE A 5 1.82 8.69 5.01
C PHE A 5 2.06 9.84 6.00
N THR A 6 2.67 9.59 7.16
CA THR A 6 2.79 10.62 8.21
C THR A 6 3.80 11.71 7.86
N ARG A 7 4.96 11.32 7.31
CA ARG A 7 6.07 12.25 7.01
C ARG A 7 6.06 12.80 5.60
N ALA A 8 5.80 11.95 4.60
CA ALA A 8 5.82 12.34 3.20
C ALA A 8 4.43 12.67 2.63
N LYS A 9 3.35 12.39 3.37
CA LYS A 9 1.97 12.63 2.96
C LYS A 9 1.62 11.89 1.65
N ILE A 10 2.06 10.63 1.55
CA ILE A 10 1.88 9.78 0.36
C ILE A 10 1.01 8.56 0.69
N LEU A 11 0.05 8.28 -0.19
CA LEU A 11 -0.68 7.01 -0.29
C LEU A 11 0.02 6.08 -1.28
N HIS A 12 0.04 4.78 -0.99
CA HIS A 12 0.69 3.78 -1.83
C HIS A 12 -0.15 3.40 -3.05
N ARG A 13 -1.45 3.14 -2.85
CA ARG A 13 -2.44 2.81 -3.89
C ARG A 13 -2.32 1.46 -4.59
N ASP A 14 -1.20 0.75 -4.45
CA ASP A 14 -1.05 -0.63 -4.94
C ASP A 14 -0.39 -1.57 -3.93
N ILE A 15 -1.02 -1.73 -2.76
CA ILE A 15 -0.52 -2.69 -1.77
C ILE A 15 -0.98 -4.08 -2.17
N SER A 16 -0.02 -4.98 -2.38
CA SER A 16 -0.23 -6.38 -2.72
C SER A 16 0.85 -7.25 -2.07
N ALA A 17 0.63 -8.56 -2.00
CA ALA A 17 1.67 -9.48 -1.52
C ALA A 17 2.96 -9.41 -2.36
N GLY A 18 2.82 -9.22 -3.68
CA GLY A 18 3.96 -9.05 -4.60
C GLY A 18 4.78 -7.78 -4.32
N ASN A 19 4.17 -6.77 -3.70
CA ASN A 19 4.81 -5.50 -3.42
C ASN A 19 5.44 -5.41 -2.02
N ILE A 20 5.41 -6.52 -1.26
CA ILE A 20 6.05 -6.63 0.06
C ILE A 20 7.24 -7.58 -0.03
N LEU A 21 8.44 -7.00 -0.08
CA LEU A 21 9.68 -7.76 -0.11
C LEU A 21 10.11 -8.14 1.31
N ILE A 22 10.48 -9.41 1.52
CA ILE A 22 11.08 -9.88 2.77
C ILE A 22 12.59 -9.93 2.61
N VAL A 23 13.28 -8.99 3.23
CA VAL A 23 14.74 -8.97 3.29
C VAL A 23 15.19 -9.82 4.47
N ARG A 24 15.76 -10.99 4.18
CA ARG A 24 16.23 -11.95 5.18
C ARG A 24 17.63 -11.56 5.69
N LYS A 25 17.94 -12.02 6.91
CA LYS A 25 19.27 -11.92 7.53
C LYS A 25 19.80 -10.49 7.62
N THR A 26 18.94 -9.55 7.98
CA THR A 26 19.36 -8.19 8.34
C THR A 26 19.85 -8.16 9.77
N ILE A 27 20.81 -7.29 10.08
CA ILE A 27 21.18 -6.98 11.46
C ILE A 27 20.26 -5.84 11.91
N ASP A 28 19.52 -6.03 12.99
CA ASP A 28 18.70 -4.97 13.59
C ASP A 28 19.56 -3.99 14.40
N ASP A 29 18.95 -2.93 14.91
CA ASP A 29 19.62 -1.90 15.71
C ASP A 29 20.23 -2.44 17.02
N THR A 30 19.91 -3.69 17.39
CA THR A 30 20.44 -4.39 18.57
C THR A 30 21.53 -5.42 18.23
N GLY A 31 21.92 -5.51 16.96
CA GLY A 31 22.95 -6.47 16.50
C GLY A 31 22.42 -7.87 16.24
N ARG A 32 21.09 -8.10 16.27
CA ARG A 32 20.50 -9.44 16.08
C ARG A 32 20.13 -9.69 14.64
N VAL A 33 20.23 -10.96 14.23
CA VAL A 33 19.76 -11.41 12.92
C VAL A 33 18.23 -11.40 12.92
N ALA A 34 17.66 -10.50 12.13
CA ALA A 34 16.24 -10.35 11.91
C ALA A 34 15.89 -10.46 10.42
N SER A 35 14.60 -10.52 10.11
CA SER A 35 14.09 -10.27 8.77
C SER A 35 13.24 -9.01 8.81
N ARG A 36 13.28 -8.21 7.74
CA ARG A 36 12.48 -6.98 7.63
C ARG A 36 11.64 -6.98 6.36
N GLY A 37 10.48 -6.33 6.44
CA GLY A 37 9.65 -6.05 5.26
C GLY A 37 10.07 -4.74 4.60
N LEU A 38 10.07 -4.71 3.27
CA LEU A 38 10.24 -3.52 2.44
C LEU A 38 9.07 -3.42 1.47
N LEU A 39 8.36 -2.28 1.51
CA LEU A 39 7.26 -1.99 0.59
C LEU A 39 7.84 -1.30 -0.66
N ASN A 40 7.66 -1.91 -1.84
CA ASN A 40 8.14 -1.41 -3.14
C ASN A 40 6.97 -0.97 -4.04
N ASP A 41 7.27 -0.65 -5.31
CA ASP A 41 6.28 -0.33 -6.34
C ASP A 41 5.40 0.89 -6.00
N TRP A 42 6.06 2.05 -5.88
CA TRP A 42 5.43 3.33 -5.55
C TRP A 42 4.96 4.11 -6.79
N ASP A 43 4.96 3.50 -7.97
CA ASP A 43 4.65 4.18 -9.24
C ASP A 43 3.20 4.70 -9.30
N LEU A 44 2.30 4.05 -8.54
CA LEU A 44 0.90 4.44 -8.41
C LEU A 44 0.62 5.38 -7.22
N SER A 45 1.66 5.73 -6.47
CA SER A 45 1.54 6.52 -5.25
C SER A 45 0.98 7.93 -5.52
N LYS A 46 0.36 8.53 -4.51
CA LYS A 46 -0.23 9.85 -4.63
C LYS A 46 -0.02 10.69 -3.38
N SER A 47 0.39 11.95 -3.58
CA SER A 47 0.44 12.96 -2.53
C SER A 47 -0.96 13.31 -2.02
N THR A 48 -1.12 13.46 -0.71
CA THR A 48 -2.35 13.91 -0.05
C THR A 48 -2.36 15.42 0.21
N VAL A 49 -1.27 16.12 -0.09
CA VAL A 49 -1.13 17.59 0.13
C VAL A 49 -1.48 18.37 -1.12
N GLU A 50 -1.25 17.79 -2.30
CA GLU A 50 -1.62 18.42 -3.55
C GLU A 50 -3.14 18.38 -3.68
N GLY A 51 -3.77 19.56 -3.57
CA GLY A 51 -5.15 19.80 -3.94
C GLY A 51 -5.34 19.53 -5.42
N ASN A 52 -5.44 18.26 -5.77
CA ASN A 52 -5.48 17.83 -7.14
C ASN A 52 -6.94 17.64 -7.55
N ASP A 53 -7.59 18.79 -7.79
CA ASP A 53 -8.90 18.97 -8.43
C ASP A 53 -8.90 18.54 -9.91
N GLN A 54 -7.82 17.92 -10.41
CA GLN A 54 -7.81 17.44 -11.78
C GLN A 54 -8.72 16.20 -11.94
N PRO A 55 -9.63 16.23 -12.95
CA PRO A 55 -10.43 15.07 -13.26
C PRO A 55 -9.53 13.97 -13.83
N ARG A 56 -9.32 12.97 -12.97
CA ARG A 56 -9.45 11.54 -13.27
C ARG A 56 -8.59 10.99 -14.42
N ARG A 57 -7.77 10.01 -14.05
CA ARG A 57 -7.78 8.76 -14.80
C ARG A 57 -8.45 7.69 -13.93
N PRO A 58 -9.55 7.06 -14.36
CA PRO A 58 -10.03 5.81 -13.77
C PRO A 58 -9.09 4.70 -14.24
N GLU A 59 -7.79 4.90 -14.08
CA GLU A 59 -6.86 3.82 -14.28
C GLU A 59 -7.22 2.80 -13.19
N ARG A 60 -7.58 1.60 -13.64
CA ARG A 60 -7.81 0.42 -12.81
C ARG A 60 -6.46 0.01 -12.19
N THR A 61 -5.87 0.91 -11.43
CA THR A 61 -4.55 0.79 -10.86
C THR A 61 -4.66 0.10 -9.54
N GLY A 62 -3.79 -0.88 -9.34
CA GLY A 62 -3.78 -1.70 -8.16
C GLY A 62 -4.20 -3.13 -8.44
N THR A 63 -3.69 -4.03 -7.61
CA THR A 63 -4.05 -5.44 -7.64
C THR A 63 -5.47 -5.66 -7.11
N TRP A 64 -6.42 -5.99 -7.98
CA TRP A 64 -7.86 -6.13 -7.64
C TRP A 64 -8.15 -7.04 -6.43
N GLN A 65 -7.36 -8.10 -6.24
CA GLN A 65 -7.51 -9.04 -5.12
C GLN A 65 -7.28 -8.41 -3.75
N PHE A 66 -6.49 -7.34 -3.69
CA PHE A 66 -6.17 -6.64 -2.45
C PHE A 66 -6.89 -5.28 -2.32
N MET A 67 -7.57 -4.83 -3.36
CA MET A 67 -8.31 -3.56 -3.37
C MET A 67 -9.38 -3.52 -2.28
N SER A 68 -9.56 -2.35 -1.64
CA SER A 68 -10.63 -2.15 -0.65
C SER A 68 -12.01 -2.36 -1.26
N GLY A 69 -12.96 -2.89 -0.49
CA GLY A 69 -14.33 -3.08 -0.94
C GLY A 69 -14.99 -1.77 -1.39
N ARG A 70 -14.61 -0.65 -0.76
CA ARG A 70 -15.08 0.69 -1.10
C ARG A 70 -14.66 1.11 -2.51
N LEU A 71 -13.40 0.86 -2.90
CA LEU A 71 -12.88 1.15 -4.23
C LEU A 71 -13.34 0.13 -5.27
N ALA A 72 -13.39 -1.15 -4.90
CA ALA A 72 -13.89 -2.22 -5.76
C ALA A 72 -15.36 -1.99 -6.16
N SER A 73 -16.17 -1.45 -5.25
CA SER A 73 -17.58 -1.12 -5.51
C SER A 73 -17.75 0.12 -6.40
N ASN A 74 -16.79 1.05 -6.39
CA ASN A 74 -16.80 2.22 -7.25
C ASN A 74 -15.39 2.80 -7.44
N LEU A 75 -14.79 2.47 -8.58
CA LEU A 75 -13.46 2.91 -9.00
C LEU A 75 -13.34 4.43 -9.24
N SER A 76 -14.46 5.17 -9.20
CA SER A 76 -14.43 6.63 -9.28
C SER A 76 -14.05 7.30 -7.97
N LYS A 77 -14.12 6.58 -6.84
CA LYS A 77 -13.88 7.15 -5.52
C LYS A 77 -12.39 7.49 -5.37
N PRO A 78 -12.07 8.59 -4.68
CA PRO A 78 -10.68 8.90 -4.36
C PRO A 78 -10.12 7.80 -3.48
N HIS A 79 -8.90 7.34 -3.75
CA HIS A 79 -8.15 6.46 -2.84
C HIS A 79 -7.77 7.25 -1.59
N LEU A 80 -8.02 6.69 -0.42
CA LEU A 80 -7.79 7.28 0.89
C LEU A 80 -6.93 6.34 1.75
N LEU A 81 -6.47 6.85 2.90
CA LEU A 81 -5.70 6.04 3.84
C LEU A 81 -6.41 4.73 4.25
N PRO A 82 -7.73 4.71 4.56
CA PRO A 82 -8.41 3.47 4.90
C PRO A 82 -8.31 2.38 3.82
N ASP A 83 -8.23 2.76 2.54
CA ASP A 83 -8.13 1.77 1.47
C ASP A 83 -6.75 1.11 1.40
N ASP A 84 -5.68 1.86 1.66
CA ASP A 84 -4.34 1.28 1.83
C ASP A 84 -4.29 0.34 3.05
N LEU A 85 -4.93 0.72 4.16
CA LEU A 85 -4.98 -0.11 5.38
C LEU A 85 -5.81 -1.39 5.17
N GLU A 86 -6.94 -1.31 4.48
CA GLU A 86 -7.74 -2.48 4.11
C GLU A 86 -6.96 -3.41 3.18
N SER A 87 -6.19 -2.86 2.25
CA SER A 87 -5.31 -3.65 1.38
C SER A 87 -4.22 -4.39 2.18
N VAL A 88 -3.62 -3.76 3.20
CA VAL A 88 -2.69 -4.44 4.13
C VAL A 88 -3.39 -5.59 4.86
N LEU A 89 -4.61 -5.39 5.33
CA LEU A 89 -5.40 -6.45 5.97
C LEU A 89 -5.66 -7.62 5.02
N HIS A 90 -6.06 -7.34 3.78
CA HIS A 90 -6.24 -8.37 2.76
C HIS A 90 -4.97 -9.19 2.50
N VAL A 91 -3.79 -8.55 2.45
CA VAL A 91 -2.51 -9.27 2.32
C VAL A 91 -2.26 -10.19 3.52
N VAL A 92 -2.45 -9.70 4.74
CA VAL A 92 -2.26 -10.53 5.95
C VAL A 92 -3.20 -11.73 5.96
N ILE A 93 -4.47 -11.53 5.62
CA ILE A 93 -5.45 -12.62 5.55
C ILE A 93 -5.05 -13.62 4.45
N TYR A 94 -4.70 -13.12 3.26
CA TYR A 94 -4.31 -13.94 2.12
C TYR A 94 -3.11 -14.84 2.44
N GLU A 95 -2.05 -14.29 3.02
CA GLU A 95 -0.84 -15.05 3.39
C GLU A 95 -1.08 -15.99 4.59
N ALA A 96 -2.07 -15.72 5.44
CA ALA A 96 -2.38 -16.56 6.59
C ALA A 96 -3.21 -17.81 6.23
N ILE A 97 -4.04 -17.74 5.18
CA ILE A 97 -4.94 -18.82 4.77
C ILE A 97 -4.44 -19.61 3.56
N ARG A 98 -3.46 -19.08 2.82
CA ARG A 98 -2.91 -19.67 1.60
C ARG A 98 -1.94 -20.81 1.86
#